data_AF-A0A6J7AMQ9-F1
#
_entry.id   AF-A0A6J7AMQ9-F1
#
_cell.length_a   1.000
_cell.length_b   1.000
_cell.length_c   1.000
_cell.angle_alpha   90.00
_cell.angle_beta   90.00
_cell.angle_gamma   90.00
#
_symmetry.space_group_name_H-M   'P 1'
#
loop_
_entity.id
_entity.type
_entity.pdbx_description
1 polymer ?
#
loop_
_entity_poly.entity_id
_entity_poly.type
_entity_poly.pdbx_seq_one_letter_code
_entity_poly.pdbx_strand_id
1 'polypeptide(L)' 'MPFSLFYDGDQAVHYSPYFDSDGYLGGSHGCVNLRDLKKAAWLFKKAGLATRVYVY' A
#
# COMPACT_ATOMS: atom_id res chain seq x y z
N MET A 1 -1.06 1.25 8.75
CA MET A 1 0.27 1.43 8.14
C MET A 1 0.36 2.83 7.54
N PRO A 2 1.55 3.45 7.40
CA PRO A 2 1.65 4.79 6.81
C PRO A 2 1.17 4.82 5.35
N PHE A 3 0.55 5.94 4.95
CA PHE A 3 0.11 6.19 3.57
C PHE A 3 -0.91 5.15 3.04
N SER A 4 -1.86 4.76 3.89
CA SER A 4 -2.91 3.78 3.53
C SER A 4 -3.99 4.36 2.62
N LEU A 5 -4.10 3.80 1.42
CA LEU A 5 -5.18 4.03 0.46
C LEU A 5 -6.11 2.82 0.45
N PHE A 6 -7.23 2.91 1.19
CA PHE A 6 -8.23 1.84 1.28
C PHE A 6 -9.05 1.73 0.00
N TYR A 7 -9.35 0.50 -0.43
CA TYR A 7 -10.11 0.25 -1.65
C TYR A 7 -11.10 -0.91 -1.57
N ASP A 8 -11.00 -1.80 -0.58
CA ASP A 8 -11.96 -2.90 -0.37
C ASP A 8 -12.02 -3.28 1.12
N GLY A 9 -12.99 -2.74 1.87
CA GLY A 9 -13.08 -2.93 3.32
C GLY A 9 -11.78 -2.50 4.03
N ASP A 10 -11.09 -3.49 4.62
CA ASP A 10 -9.82 -3.29 5.33
C ASP A 10 -8.57 -3.43 4.44
N GLN A 11 -8.73 -3.72 3.14
CA GLN A 11 -7.61 -3.80 2.20
C GLN A 11 -7.18 -2.42 1.71
N ALA A 12 -5.86 -2.22 1.67
CA ALA A 12 -5.25 -0.96 1.24
C ALA A 12 -3.94 -1.15 0.48
N VAL A 13 -3.58 -0.15 -0.32
CA VAL A 13 -2.19 0.07 -0.77
C VAL A 13 -1.50 0.92 0.29
N HIS A 14 -0.36 0.49 0.82
CA HIS A 14 0.34 1.25 1.87
C HIS A 14 1.84 0.94 1.95
N TYR A 15 2.60 1.80 2.64
CA TYR A 15 3.99 1.48 2.99
C TYR A 15 4.04 0.36 4.03
N SER A 16 4.96 -0.59 3.89
CA SER A 16 5.20 -1.66 4.86
C SER A 16 6.68 -1.74 5.21
N PRO A 17 7.08 -1.48 6.48
CA PRO A 17 8.47 -1.59 6.90
C PRO A 17 8.99 -3.04 6.80
N TYR A 18 8.13 -4.03 7.00
CA TYR A 18 8.50 -5.45 6.85
C TYR A 18 8.72 -5.82 5.38
N PHE A 19 7.96 -5.23 4.44
CA PHE A 19 8.23 -5.45 3.02
C PHE A 19 9.50 -4.73 2.54
N ASP A 20 9.86 -3.62 3.19
CA ASP A 20 11.12 -2.93 2.97
C ASP A 20 12.31 -3.77 3.46
N SER A 21 12.24 -4.32 4.68
CA SER A 21 13.33 -5.13 5.24
C SER A 21 13.42 -6.54 4.66
N ASP A 22 12.30 -7.23 4.55
CA ASP A 22 12.28 -8.69 4.34
C ASP A 22 11.89 -9.07 2.90
N GLY A 23 11.42 -8.10 2.12
CA GLY A 23 10.90 -8.34 0.78
C GLY A 23 9.83 -9.42 0.78
N TYR A 24 9.99 -10.43 -0.07
CA TYR A 24 8.99 -11.48 -0.27
C TYR A 24 9.02 -12.60 0.79
N LEU A 25 9.78 -12.44 1.87
CA LEU A 25 9.87 -13.44 2.95
C LEU A 25 8.75 -13.33 4.00
N GLY A 26 7.83 -12.37 3.85
CA GLY A 26 6.66 -12.17 4.72
C GLY A 26 5.34 -12.14 3.95
N GLY A 27 4.26 -11.77 4.65
CA GLY A 27 2.91 -11.64 4.09
C GLY A 27 2.30 -10.26 4.30
N SER A 28 1.33 -9.90 3.46
CA SER A 28 0.59 -8.63 3.58
C SER A 28 -0.76 -8.76 4.27
N HIS A 29 -1.24 -10.00 4.47
CA HIS A 29 -2.59 -10.30 4.99
C HIS A 29 -3.72 -9.70 4.14
N GLY A 30 -3.50 -9.54 2.83
CA GLY A 30 -4.49 -9.06 1.87
C GLY A 30 -4.18 -7.68 1.29
N CYS A 31 -3.44 -6.83 2.01
CA CYS A 31 -3.03 -5.52 1.49
C CYS A 31 -2.00 -5.61 0.37
N VAL A 32 -1.81 -4.50 -0.33
CA VAL A 32 -0.72 -4.32 -1.30
C VAL A 32 0.39 -3.50 -0.65
N ASN A 33 1.49 -4.17 -0.29
CA ASN A 33 2.62 -3.56 0.38
C ASN A 33 3.55 -2.83 -0.61
N LEU A 34 3.90 -1.59 -0.30
CA LEU A 34 4.96 -0.82 -0.94
C LEU A 34 6.19 -0.79 -0.04
N ARG A 35 7.37 -1.06 -0.61
CA ARG A 35 8.65 -1.01 0.13
C ARG A 35 9.28 0.37 0.21
N ASP A 36 8.92 1.28 -0.69
CA ASP A 36 9.53 2.60 -0.78
C ASP A 36 8.64 3.64 -0.10
N LEU A 37 9.11 4.18 1.02
CA LEU A 37 8.38 5.18 1.81
C LEU A 37 8.07 6.46 1.01
N LYS A 38 9.01 6.92 0.18
CA LYS A 38 8.85 8.15 -0.60
C LYS A 38 7.85 7.94 -1.74
N LYS A 39 7.87 6.78 -2.39
CA LYS A 39 6.88 6.44 -3.43
C LYS A 39 5.48 6.24 -2.84
N ALA A 40 5.37 5.63 -1.65
CA ALA A 40 4.09 5.52 -0.94
C ALA A 40 3.52 6.91 -0.61
N ALA A 41 4.35 7.82 -0.08
CA ALA A 41 3.94 9.21 0.17
C ALA A 41 3.53 9.95 -1.13
N TRP A 42 4.27 9.75 -2.21
CA TRP A 42 3.95 10.33 -3.51
C TRP A 42 2.59 9.83 -4.03
N LEU A 43 2.34 8.53 -3.95
CA LEU A 43 1.08 7.93 -4.39
C LEU A 43 -0.09 8.42 -3.53
N PHE A 44 0.07 8.46 -2.21
CA PHE A 44 -0.95 8.96 -1.29
C PHE A 44 -1.33 10.42 -1.56
N LYS A 45 -0.37 11.26 -1.96
CA LYS A 45 -0.64 12.65 -2.37
C LYS A 45 -1.34 12.76 -3.72
N LYS A 46 -1.17 11.77 -4.61
CA LYS A 46 -1.67 11.81 -6.00
C LYS A 46 -3.03 11.14 -6.16
N ALA A 47 -3.30 10.06 -5.43
CA ALA A 47 -4.58 9.37 -5.46
C ALA A 47 -5.62 10.18 -4.66
N GLY A 48 -6.69 10.61 -5.33
CA GLY A 48 -7.84 11.24 -4.68
C GLY A 48 -8.82 10.20 -4.14
N LEU A 49 -9.79 10.66 -3.34
CA LEU A 49 -10.95 9.84 -2.98
C LEU A 49 -11.67 9.34 -4.22
N ALA A 50 -12.26 8.14 -4.13
CA ALA A 50 -12.93 7.45 -5.23
C ALA A 50 -12.04 7.10 -6.45
N THR A 51 -10.72 7.24 -6.35
CA THR A 51 -9.79 6.67 -7.34
C THR A 51 -10.04 5.16 -7.42
N ARG A 52 -10.38 4.65 -8.60
CA ARG A 52 -10.63 3.22 -8.79
C ARG A 52 -9.33 2.43 -8.71
N VAL A 53 -9.36 1.34 -7.95
CA VAL A 53 -8.29 0.35 -7.89
C VAL A 53 -8.75 -0.87 -8.68
N TYR A 54 -7.90 -1.33 -9.61
CA TYR A 54 -8.12 -2.56 -10.36
C TYR A 54 -7.09 -3.59 -9.88
N VAL A 55 -7.56 -4.70 -9.35
CA VAL A 55 -6.74 -5.85 -8.95
C VAL A 55 -7.02 -6.97 -9.94
N TYR A 56 -5.97 -7.54 -10.55
CA TYR A 56 -6.03 -8.56 -11.59
C TYR A 56 -4.87 -9.54 -11.45
#